data_AF-A0A5B1M724-F1
#
_entry.id   AF-A0A5B1M724-F1
#
_cell.length_a   1.000
_cell.length_b   1.000
_cell.length_c   1.000
_cell.angle_alpha   90.00
_cell.angle_beta   90.00
_cell.angle_gamma   90.00
#
_symmetry.space_group_name_H-M   'P 1'
#
loop_
_entity.id
_entity.type
_entity.pdbx_description
1 polymer ?
#
loop_
_entity_poly.entity_id
_entity_poly.type
_entity_poly.pdbx_seq_one_letter_code
_entity_poly.pdbx_strand_id
1 'polypeptide(L)'
;MVHRARGVLAGEPVIELATRFGIFEADDDVEPGDSLTIVGREQTIEVNAPAGYESFLSTVAMAANAVSPVAAAEPGFRTVLDLPVAALASKGSRMVAGPDGTPAKV
;
A
#
# COMPACT_ATOMS: atom_id res chain seq x y z
N MET A 1 14.18 1.40 -17.94
CA MET A 1 13.57 0.11 -18.38
C MET A 1 12.23 -0.05 -17.65
N VAL A 2 11.16 -0.47 -18.34
CA VAL A 2 9.85 -0.70 -17.69
C VAL A 2 9.70 -2.20 -17.44
N HIS A 3 9.47 -2.57 -16.18
CA HIS A 3 9.09 -3.93 -15.81
C HIS A 3 7.57 -4.04 -15.84
N ARG A 4 7.05 -5.10 -16.50
CA ARG A 4 5.62 -5.32 -16.66
C ARG A 4 5.25 -6.74 -16.29
N ALA A 5 4.07 -6.88 -15.69
CA ALA A 5 3.43 -8.15 -15.44
C ALA A 5 1.93 -8.04 -15.78
N ARG A 6 1.34 -9.16 -16.20
CA ARG A 6 -0.07 -9.24 -16.58
C ARG A 6 -0.70 -10.47 -15.96
N GLY A 7 -1.78 -10.26 -15.22
CA GLY A 7 -2.65 -11.32 -14.72
C GLY A 7 -3.73 -11.62 -15.75
N VAL A 8 -3.87 -12.89 -16.12
CA VAL A 8 -4.81 -13.35 -17.15
C VAL A 8 -5.83 -14.31 -16.52
N LEU A 9 -7.11 -14.09 -16.81
CA LEU A 9 -8.22 -14.96 -16.42
C LEU A 9 -8.98 -15.39 -17.67
N ALA A 10 -9.12 -16.70 -17.88
CA ALA A 10 -9.78 -17.26 -19.06
C ALA A 10 -9.24 -16.76 -20.42
N GLY A 11 -7.93 -16.49 -20.49
CA GLY A 11 -7.26 -15.99 -21.71
C GLY A 11 -7.28 -14.46 -21.84
N GLU A 12 -8.05 -13.76 -21.01
CA GLU A 12 -8.17 -12.30 -21.05
C GLU A 12 -7.33 -11.63 -19.94
N PRO A 13 -6.63 -10.53 -20.24
CA PRO A 13 -5.92 -9.77 -19.23
C PRO A 13 -6.90 -9.04 -18.31
N VAL A 14 -6.79 -9.28 -17.00
CA VAL A 14 -7.65 -8.66 -15.98
C VAL A 14 -6.88 -7.76 -15.02
N ILE A 15 -5.55 -7.90 -14.96
CA ILE A 15 -4.67 -7.06 -14.14
C ILE A 15 -3.43 -6.75 -14.96
N GLU A 16 -3.02 -5.48 -14.97
CA GLU A 16 -1.73 -5.06 -15.53
C GLU A 16 -0.96 -4.29 -14.47
N LEU A 17 0.30 -4.65 -14.30
CA LEU A 17 1.23 -3.97 -13.41
C LEU A 17 2.40 -3.49 -14.25
N ALA A 18 2.76 -2.23 -14.09
CA ALA A 18 3.93 -1.63 -14.71
C ALA A 18 4.68 -0.83 -13.66
N THR A 19 6.00 -0.94 -13.65
CA THR A 19 6.85 -0.20 -12.73
C THR A 19 8.17 0.12 -13.40
N ARG A 20 8.73 1.27 -13.02
CA ARG A 20 10.06 1.71 -13.44
C ARG A 20 10.93 1.71 -12.19
N PHE A 21 11.87 0.77 -12.12
CA PHE A 21 12.90 0.75 -11.08
C PHE A 21 14.20 1.31 -11.65
N GLY A 22 14.83 2.22 -10.92
CA GLY A 22 16.06 2.86 -11.33
C GLY A 22 16.43 4.03 -10.43
N ILE A 23 17.61 4.58 -10.70
CA ILE A 23 18.00 5.91 -10.24
C ILE A 23 17.59 6.85 -11.37
N PHE A 24 16.76 7.84 -11.06
CA PHE A 24 16.26 8.83 -12.02
C PHE A 24 16.74 10.22 -11.63
N GLU A 25 17.16 10.99 -12.62
CA GLU A 25 17.49 12.41 -12.49
C GLU A 25 16.28 13.26 -12.88
N ALA A 26 16.31 14.56 -12.56
CA ALA A 26 15.19 15.47 -12.81
C ALA A 26 14.84 15.63 -14.30
N ASP A 27 15.81 15.40 -15.19
CA ASP A 27 15.67 15.52 -16.64
C ASP A 27 15.25 14.19 -17.30
N ASP A 28 15.15 13.09 -16.54
CA ASP A 28 14.67 11.82 -17.07
C ASP A 28 13.17 11.90 -17.37
N ASP A 29 12.77 11.40 -18.55
CA ASP A 29 11.36 11.33 -18.98
C ASP A 29 10.62 10.18 -18.27
N VAL A 30 10.47 10.32 -16.96
CA VAL A 30 9.80 9.37 -16.07
C VAL A 30 8.84 10.14 -15.18
N GLU A 31 7.54 9.95 -15.42
CA GLU A 31 6.51 10.50 -14.54
C GLU A 31 6.69 9.97 -13.11
N PRO A 32 6.72 10.87 -12.11
CA PRO A 32 6.78 10.47 -10.71
C PRO A 32 5.43 9.93 -10.24
N GLY A 33 5.51 9.13 -9.17
CA GLY A 33 4.35 8.72 -8.40
C GLY A 33 3.75 7.38 -8.77
N ASP A 34 2.61 7.11 -8.13
CA ASP A 34 1.87 5.86 -8.23
C ASP A 34 0.46 6.13 -8.75
N SER A 35 0.00 5.31 -9.69
CA SER A 35 -1.37 5.36 -10.20
C SER A 35 -1.99 3.96 -10.20
N LEU A 36 -3.28 3.91 -9.85
CA LEU A 36 -4.08 2.70 -9.88
C LEU A 36 -5.43 3.02 -10.52
N THR A 37 -5.76 2.27 -11.56
CA THR A 37 -7.07 2.33 -12.21
C THR A 37 -7.78 0.99 -12.05
N ILE A 38 -9.01 1.03 -11.57
CA ILE A 38 -9.90 -0.14 -11.49
C ILE A 38 -11.08 0.13 -12.42
N VAL A 39 -11.14 -0.63 -13.51
CA VAL A 39 -12.22 -0.52 -14.50
C VAL A 39 -13.33 -1.50 -14.16
N GLY A 40 -14.47 -0.99 -13.72
CA GLY A 40 -15.70 -1.74 -13.53
C GLY A 40 -16.62 -1.65 -14.74
N ARG A 41 -17.78 -2.30 -14.66
CA ARG A 41 -18.80 -2.27 -15.74
C ARG A 41 -19.47 -0.90 -15.88
N GLU A 42 -19.71 -0.24 -14.75
CA GLU A 42 -20.47 1.02 -14.69
C GLU A 42 -19.59 2.21 -14.31
N GLN A 43 -18.45 1.95 -13.66
CA GLN A 43 -17.61 2.99 -13.07
C GLN A 43 -16.14 2.62 -13.20
N THR A 44 -15.32 3.64 -13.38
CA THR A 44 -13.86 3.56 -13.28
C THR A 44 -13.42 4.31 -12.03
N ILE A 45 -12.63 3.65 -11.18
CA ILE A 45 -12.00 4.26 -10.01
C ILE A 45 -10.55 4.55 -10.36
N GLU A 46 -10.12 5.78 -10.14
CA GLU A 46 -8.74 6.20 -10.32
C GLU A 46 -8.19 6.72 -9.00
N VAL A 47 -7.04 6.17 -8.60
CA VAL A 47 -6.26 6.64 -7.46
C VAL A 47 -4.92 7.10 -8.00
N ASN A 48 -4.59 8.37 -7.74
CA ASN A 48 -3.34 8.97 -8.17
C ASN A 48 -2.61 9.53 -6.94
N ALA A 49 -1.36 9.13 -6.78
CA ALA A 49 -0.42 9.68 -5.81
C ALA A 49 0.76 10.29 -6.58
N PRO A 50 0.70 11.58 -6.97
CA PRO A 50 1.70 12.19 -7.87
C PRO A 50 3.13 12.22 -7.31
N ALA A 51 3.29 12.26 -5.99
CA ALA A 51 4.60 12.14 -5.32
C ALA A 51 4.97 10.68 -4.98
N GLY A 52 4.06 9.74 -5.24
CA GLY A 52 4.14 8.36 -4.82
C GLY A 52 3.97 8.19 -3.31
N TYR A 53 4.15 6.96 -2.84
CA TYR A 53 4.05 6.62 -1.42
C TYR A 53 5.38 6.62 -0.67
N GLU A 54 6.42 7.31 -1.15
CA GLU A 54 7.77 7.30 -0.55
C GLU A 54 8.25 5.88 -0.21
N SER A 55 8.42 5.05 -1.25
CA SER A 55 8.64 3.60 -1.15
C SER A 55 9.60 3.16 -0.02
N PHE A 56 10.69 3.90 0.21
CA PHE A 56 11.65 3.57 1.27
C PHE A 56 11.04 3.67 2.68
N LEU A 57 10.43 4.81 3.02
CA LEU A 57 9.88 5.05 4.36
C LEU A 57 8.58 4.26 4.58
N SER A 58 7.71 4.18 3.55
CA SER A 58 6.46 3.44 3.66
C SER A 58 6.66 1.94 3.80
N THR A 59 7.69 1.36 3.18
CA THR A 59 8.04 -0.06 3.37
C THR A 59 8.40 -0.35 4.82
N VAL A 60 9.28 0.48 5.41
CA VAL A 60 9.70 0.32 6.82
C VAL A 60 8.50 0.51 7.75
N ALA A 61 7.68 1.54 7.52
CA ALA A 61 6.50 1.81 8.32
C ALA A 61 5.49 0.66 8.26
N MET A 62 5.19 0.13 7.07
CA MET A 62 4.29 -1.01 6.89
C MET A 62 4.79 -2.26 7.62
N ALA A 63 6.08 -2.58 7.51
CA ALA A 63 6.67 -3.73 8.20
C ALA A 63 6.62 -3.57 9.72
N ALA A 64 6.94 -2.39 10.24
CA ALA A 64 6.88 -2.09 11.67
C ALA A 64 5.45 -2.15 12.22
N ASN A 65 4.49 -1.56 11.50
CA ASN A 65 3.08 -1.56 11.90
C ASN A 65 2.47 -2.97 11.87
N ALA A 66 2.98 -3.87 11.03
CA ALA A 66 2.51 -5.25 10.93
C ALA A 66 2.92 -6.15 12.11
N VAL A 67 3.92 -5.76 12.92
CA VAL A 67 4.50 -6.65 13.96
C VAL A 67 3.44 -7.14 14.96
N SER A 68 2.66 -6.25 15.57
CA SER A 68 1.65 -6.66 16.56
C SER A 68 0.48 -7.44 15.94
N PRO A 69 -0.10 -7.02 14.80
CA PRO A 69 -1.10 -7.81 14.09
C PRO A 69 -0.63 -9.21 13.71
N VAL A 70 0.60 -9.35 13.22
CA VAL A 70 1.18 -10.64 12.84
C VAL A 70 1.38 -11.52 14.08
N ALA A 71 1.89 -10.96 15.18
CA ALA A 71 2.09 -11.71 16.42
C ALA A 71 0.77 -12.21 17.05
N ALA A 72 -0.34 -11.49 16.82
CA ALA A 72 -1.66 -11.85 17.30
C ALA A 72 -2.45 -12.78 16.33
N ALA A 73 -1.92 -13.02 15.13
CA ALA A 73 -2.60 -13.82 14.12
C ALA A 73 -2.46 -15.33 14.41
N GLU A 74 -3.44 -16.09 13.93
CA GLU A 74 -3.39 -17.55 13.93
C GLU A 74 -2.17 -18.06 13.14
N PRO A 75 -1.47 -19.11 13.60
CA PRO A 75 -0.29 -19.66 12.93
C PRO A 75 -0.52 -20.01 11.45
N GLY A 76 0.57 -19.94 10.68
CA GLY A 76 0.59 -20.33 9.27
C GLY A 76 1.19 -19.26 8.36
N PHE A 77 1.23 -19.55 7.06
CA PHE A 77 1.61 -18.57 6.05
C PHE A 77 0.41 -17.65 5.78
N ARG A 78 0.55 -16.38 6.15
CA ARG A 78 -0.51 -15.36 6.05
C ARG A 78 -0.07 -14.24 5.10
N THR A 79 -1.06 -13.58 4.51
CA THR A 79 -0.88 -12.39 3.69
C THR A 79 -1.30 -11.13 4.46
N VAL A 80 -0.94 -9.96 3.95
CA VAL A 80 -1.41 -8.68 4.52
C VAL A 80 -2.93 -8.50 4.44
N LEU A 81 -3.62 -9.24 3.56
CA LEU A 81 -5.08 -9.23 3.46
C LEU A 81 -5.76 -9.92 4.65
N ASP A 82 -5.01 -10.78 5.36
CA ASP A 82 -5.49 -11.48 6.55
C ASP A 82 -5.36 -10.64 7.83
N LEU A 83 -4.76 -9.44 7.73
CA LEU A 83 -4.48 -8.55 8.86
C LEU A 83 -5.46 -7.36 8.90
N PRO A 84 -5.77 -6.80 10.09
CA PRO A 84 -6.62 -5.61 10.18
C PRO A 84 -5.99 -4.40 9.50
N VAL A 85 -6.62 -3.90 8.43
CA VAL A 85 -6.13 -2.74 7.64
C VAL A 85 -5.86 -1.51 8.51
N ALA A 86 -6.71 -1.25 9.51
CA ALA A 86 -6.56 -0.12 10.44
C ALA A 86 -5.34 -0.23 11.38
N ALA A 87 -4.74 -1.42 11.50
CA ALA A 87 -3.50 -1.60 12.25
C ALA A 87 -2.26 -1.42 11.36
N LEU A 88 -2.39 -1.58 10.04
CA LEU A 88 -1.31 -1.41 9.07
C LEU A 88 -1.20 0.04 8.57
N ALA A 89 -2.33 0.70 8.35
CA ALA A 89 -2.39 2.08 7.92
C ALA A 89 -1.90 3.00 9.04
N SER A 90 -0.83 3.75 8.79
CA SER A 90 -0.07 4.55 9.76
C SER A 90 -0.81 5.71 10.45
N LYS A 91 -2.15 5.80 10.37
CA LYS A 91 -2.93 6.80 11.09
C LYS A 91 -4.18 6.18 11.72
N GLY A 92 -4.17 6.01 13.04
CA GLY A 92 -5.39 6.24 13.82
C GLY A 92 -5.78 5.29 14.95
N SER A 93 -5.14 4.14 15.18
CA SER A 93 -5.66 3.18 16.18
C SER A 93 -5.00 3.24 17.57
N ARG A 94 -3.87 3.92 17.75
CA ARG A 94 -3.30 4.18 19.09
C ARG A 94 -3.62 5.58 19.58
N MET A 95 -4.91 5.89 19.75
CA MET A 95 -5.27 6.72 20.91
C MET A 95 -5.08 5.83 22.13
N VAL A 96 -3.90 5.86 22.73
CA VAL A 96 -3.73 5.31 24.07
C VAL A 96 -4.57 6.22 24.97
N ALA A 97 -5.75 5.75 25.37
CA ALA A 97 -6.48 6.39 26.45
C ALA A 97 -5.56 6.38 27.69
N GLY A 98 -5.38 7.53 28.32
CA GLY A 98 -4.83 7.58 29.67
C GLY A 98 -5.69 6.71 30.61
N PRO A 99 -5.20 6.39 31.82
CA PRO A 99 -5.99 5.65 32.82
C PRO A 99 -7.34 6.33 33.19
N ASP A 100 -7.57 7.55 32.71
CA ASP A 100 -8.75 8.39 32.87
C ASP A 100 -9.62 8.55 31.60
N GLY A 101 -9.26 7.90 30.48
CA GLY A 101 -10.04 7.95 29.24
C GLY A 101 -9.78 9.16 28.33
N THR A 102 -8.80 10.01 28.64
CA THR A 102 -8.53 11.23 27.86
C THR A 102 -7.58 10.93 26.68
N PRO A 103 -7.81 11.48 25.46
CA PRO A 103 -6.88 11.33 24.36
C PRO A 103 -5.55 12.04 24.66
N ALA A 104 -4.44 11.31 24.52
CA ALA A 104 -3.10 11.89 24.63
C ALA A 104 -2.92 12.97 23.56
N LYS A 105 -2.60 14.20 23.97
CA LYS A 105 -2.21 15.28 23.06
C LYS A 105 -0.80 15.00 22.54
N VAL A 106 -0.62 15.15 21.24
CA VAL A 106 0.68 15.19 20.55
C VAL A 106 1.44 16.43 20.98
#